data_AF-R9MBM1-F1
#
_entry.id   AF-R9MBM1-F1
#
_cell.length_a   1.000
_cell.length_b   1.000
_cell.length_c   1.000
_cell.angle_alpha   90.00
_cell.angle_beta   90.00
_cell.angle_gamma   90.00
#
_symmetry.space_group_name_H-M   'P 1'
#
loop_
_entity.id
_entity.type
_entity.pdbx_description
1 polymer ?
#
loop_
_entity_poly.entity_id
_entity_poly.type
_entity_poly.pdbx_seq_one_letter_code
_entity_poly.pdbx_strand_id
1 'polypeptide(L)'
;MDCIHYKVREDGRILNRAAYIVLGVTVEGYKDILSITVGANETSKFWLGMLNDLKNRGVKDVMFFCVDGLPGFKEAIQAVYPQAEIQRCVIHMLRNSFKYINYNDLKKFSADFKAVYNAPTESAALSELDAVKERWGKKYPYAISNWENNWEDVSSFYFLTYLRRCWTVLPIRGTLRYFSTFPSILI
;
A
#
# COMPACT_ATOMS: atom_id res chain seq x y z
N MET A 1 2.41 -4.13 4.14
CA MET A 1 3.55 -4.84 3.51
C MET A 1 4.03 -4.01 2.32
N ASP A 2 5.34 -3.96 2.08
CA ASP A 2 5.92 -3.36 0.87
C ASP A 2 6.92 -4.33 0.22
N CYS A 3 7.29 -4.08 -1.04
CA CYS A 3 8.27 -4.90 -1.73
C CYS A 3 9.35 -4.06 -2.43
N ILE A 4 10.53 -4.68 -2.60
CA ILE A 4 11.65 -4.09 -3.33
C ILE A 4 12.14 -5.09 -4.35
N HIS A 5 12.26 -4.63 -5.60
CA HIS A 5 12.81 -5.42 -6.69
C HIS A 5 14.33 -5.22 -6.78
N TYR A 6 15.07 -6.31 -6.91
CA TYR A 6 16.52 -6.28 -7.09
C TYR A 6 16.97 -7.40 -8.03
N LYS A 7 18.17 -7.22 -8.57
CA LYS A 7 18.82 -8.16 -9.48
C LYS A 7 19.75 -9.07 -8.68
N VAL A 8 19.52 -10.37 -8.77
CA VAL A 8 20.33 -11.41 -8.10
C VAL A 8 21.02 -12.25 -9.16
N ARG A 9 22.27 -12.65 -8.91
CA ARG A 9 22.95 -13.64 -9.73
C ARG A 9 22.69 -15.04 -9.15
N GLU A 10 22.03 -15.88 -9.92
CA GLU A 10 21.69 -17.27 -9.56
C GLU A 10 21.98 -18.15 -10.78
N ASP A 11 22.74 -19.24 -10.60
CA ASP A 11 23.18 -20.15 -11.67
C ASP A 11 23.77 -19.47 -12.91
N GLY A 12 24.60 -18.44 -12.69
CA GLY A 12 25.25 -17.68 -13.75
C GLY A 12 24.33 -16.72 -14.52
N ARG A 13 23.05 -16.61 -14.15
CA ARG A 13 22.07 -15.70 -14.76
C ARG A 13 21.69 -14.57 -13.80
N ILE A 14 21.37 -13.41 -14.36
CA ILE A 14 20.83 -12.29 -13.57
C ILE A 14 19.31 -12.39 -13.59
N LEU A 15 18.71 -12.65 -12.43
CA LEU A 15 17.27 -12.78 -12.23
C LEU A 15 16.75 -11.59 -11.43
N ASN A 16 15.53 -11.14 -11.75
CA ASN A 16 14.81 -10.21 -10.90
C ASN A 16 14.14 -10.98 -9.76
N ARG A 17 14.33 -10.51 -8.53
CA ARG A 17 13.70 -11.02 -7.31
C ARG A 17 13.04 -9.88 -6.56
N ALA A 18 12.03 -10.21 -5.75
CA ALA A 18 11.37 -9.25 -4.87
C ALA A 18 11.59 -9.65 -3.41
N ALA A 19 11.95 -8.68 -2.57
CA ALA A 19 11.98 -8.84 -1.12
C ALA A 19 10.72 -8.19 -0.55
N TYR A 20 9.90 -8.99 0.09
CA TYR A 20 8.68 -8.57 0.75
C TYR A 20 8.98 -8.29 2.21
N ILE A 21 8.62 -7.09 2.66
CA ILE A 21 8.86 -6.62 4.02
C ILE A 21 7.51 -6.47 4.72
N VAL A 22 7.37 -7.16 5.85
CA VAL A 22 6.22 -7.05 6.74
C VAL A 22 6.62 -6.18 7.91
N LEU A 23 6.09 -4.95 7.94
CA LEU A 23 6.21 -4.03 9.07
C LEU A 23 5.00 -4.23 9.98
N GLY A 24 5.25 -4.60 11.23
CA GLY A 24 4.26 -4.65 12.30
C GLY A 24 4.20 -3.32 13.04
N VAL A 25 2.99 -2.94 13.47
CA VAL A 25 2.78 -1.78 14.32
C VAL A 25 1.89 -2.19 15.49
N THR A 26 2.34 -1.95 16.71
CA THR A 26 1.56 -2.26 17.92
C THR A 26 0.54 -1.16 18.21
N VAL A 27 -0.36 -1.41 19.17
CA VAL A 27 -1.41 -0.44 19.54
C VAL A 27 -0.86 0.81 20.23
N GLU A 28 0.37 0.71 20.76
CA GLU A 28 1.14 1.81 21.34
C GLU A 28 1.92 2.59 20.27
N GLY A 29 1.90 2.14 19.02
CA GLY A 29 2.60 2.78 17.90
C GLY A 29 4.06 2.35 17.73
N TYR A 30 4.52 1.33 18.46
CA TYR A 30 5.84 0.74 18.22
C TYR A 30 5.86 0.03 16.87
N LYS A 31 6.95 0.21 16.14
CA LYS A 31 7.12 -0.35 14.80
C LYS A 31 8.28 -1.30 14.80
N ASP A 32 8.09 -2.47 14.20
CA ASP A 32 9.15 -3.45 14.04
C ASP A 32 9.00 -4.22 12.73
N ILE A 33 10.13 -4.67 12.18
CA ILE A 33 10.14 -5.51 10.99
C ILE A 33 9.88 -6.94 11.42
N LEU A 34 8.67 -7.43 11.14
CA LEU A 34 8.27 -8.79 11.49
C LEU A 34 8.89 -9.82 10.56
N SER A 35 9.00 -9.53 9.26
CA SER A 35 9.58 -10.46 8.29
C SER A 35 10.19 -9.74 7.09
N ILE A 36 11.26 -10.34 6.56
CA ILE A 36 11.80 -10.06 5.22
C ILE A 36 11.84 -11.39 4.51
N THR A 37 11.01 -11.54 3.47
CA THR A 37 10.92 -12.78 2.69
C THR A 37 11.29 -12.51 1.25
N VAL A 38 12.25 -13.26 0.72
CA VAL A 38 12.64 -13.18 -0.70
C VAL A 38 11.78 -14.16 -1.49
N GLY A 39 11.03 -13.64 -2.46
CA GLY A 39 10.20 -14.43 -3.35
C GLY A 39 10.67 -14.36 -4.79
N ALA A 40 10.60 -15.49 -5.49
CA ALA A 40 10.75 -15.56 -6.94
C ALA A 40 9.41 -15.35 -7.66
N ASN A 41 8.29 -15.80 -7.07
CA ASN A 41 6.95 -15.77 -7.67
C ASN A 41 5.86 -15.35 -6.67
N GLU A 42 4.99 -14.44 -7.10
CA GLU A 42 3.80 -13.96 -6.37
C GLU A 42 2.64 -14.95 -6.48
N THR A 43 2.71 -16.08 -5.79
CA THR A 43 1.65 -17.11 -5.81
C THR A 43 0.87 -17.14 -4.51
N SER A 44 -0.39 -17.58 -4.54
CA SER A 44 -1.20 -17.74 -3.33
C SER A 44 -0.52 -18.64 -2.27
N LYS A 45 0.21 -19.68 -2.71
CA LYS A 45 0.98 -20.55 -1.81
C LYS A 45 2.13 -19.82 -1.13
N PHE A 46 2.80 -18.91 -1.85
CA PHE A 46 3.87 -18.08 -1.28
C PHE A 46 3.32 -17.17 -0.17
N TRP A 47 2.20 -16.50 -0.41
CA TRP A 47 1.56 -15.64 0.59
C TRP A 47 1.11 -16.41 1.82
N LEU A 48 0.46 -17.56 1.63
CA LEU A 48 0.07 -18.43 2.74
C LEU A 48 1.28 -18.88 3.57
N GLY A 49 2.39 -19.23 2.93
CA GLY A 49 3.62 -19.60 3.62
C GLY A 49 4.16 -18.47 4.50
N MET A 50 4.27 -17.26 3.94
CA MET A 50 4.72 -16.07 4.67
C MET A 50 3.80 -15.72 5.85
N LEU A 51 2.48 -15.78 5.67
CA LEU A 51 1.52 -15.46 6.73
C LEU A 51 1.50 -16.52 7.85
N ASN A 52 1.64 -17.80 7.49
CA ASN A 52 1.75 -18.88 8.46
C ASN A 52 3.08 -18.82 9.23
N ASP A 53 4.19 -18.41 8.61
CA ASP A 53 5.45 -18.15 9.32
C ASP A 53 5.25 -17.11 10.44
N LEU A 54 4.63 -15.97 10.12
CA LEU A 54 4.29 -14.94 11.12
C LEU A 54 3.44 -15.50 12.26
N LYS A 55 2.43 -16.32 11.92
CA LYS A 55 1.53 -16.93 12.90
C LYS A 55 2.27 -17.90 13.82
N ASN A 56 3.14 -18.74 13.26
CA ASN A 56 3.97 -19.69 14.00
C ASN A 56 5.00 -18.99 14.91
N ARG A 57 5.47 -17.81 14.50
CA ARG A 57 6.36 -16.95 15.30
C ARG A 57 5.65 -16.17 16.41
N GLY A 58 4.33 -16.31 16.54
CA GLY A 58 3.55 -15.78 17.66
C GLY A 58 2.66 -14.58 17.33
N VAL A 59 2.57 -14.17 16.06
CA VAL A 59 1.59 -13.16 15.64
C VAL A 59 0.20 -13.81 15.61
N LYS A 60 -0.54 -13.72 16.71
CA LYS A 60 -1.83 -14.43 16.88
C LYS A 60 -3.01 -13.65 16.31
N ASP A 61 -3.04 -12.35 16.58
CA ASP A 61 -4.16 -11.48 16.25
C ASP A 61 -3.65 -10.24 15.53
N VAL A 62 -4.36 -9.85 14.47
CA VAL A 62 -4.02 -8.72 13.61
C VAL A 62 -5.30 -7.97 13.31
N MET A 63 -5.39 -6.71 13.74
CA MET A 63 -6.59 -5.89 13.51
C MET A 63 -6.80 -5.60 12.02
N PHE A 64 -5.73 -5.25 11.31
CA PHE A 64 -5.82 -4.98 9.88
C PHE A 64 -4.50 -5.25 9.15
N PHE A 65 -4.60 -5.53 7.85
CA PHE A 65 -3.50 -5.57 6.91
C PHE A 65 -3.59 -4.41 5.92
N CYS A 66 -2.50 -3.64 5.81
CA CYS A 66 -2.34 -2.60 4.80
C CYS A 66 -1.46 -3.12 3.65
N VAL A 67 -2.04 -3.33 2.46
CA VAL A 67 -1.38 -4.05 1.34
C VAL A 67 -1.64 -3.37 -0.03
N ASP A 68 -0.80 -3.64 -1.03
CA ASP A 68 -0.88 -3.05 -2.39
C ASP A 68 -2.03 -3.62 -3.26
N GLY A 69 -2.65 -4.73 -2.81
CA GLY A 69 -3.64 -5.47 -3.61
C GLY A 69 -3.00 -6.46 -4.57
N LEU A 70 -1.98 -7.19 -4.10
CA LEU A 70 -1.34 -8.25 -4.87
C LEU A 70 -2.30 -9.41 -5.12
N PRO A 71 -2.27 -10.02 -6.32
CA PRO A 71 -3.12 -11.17 -6.64
C PRO A 71 -2.96 -12.31 -5.64
N GLY A 72 -4.08 -12.87 -5.18
CA GLY A 72 -4.09 -14.02 -4.26
C GLY A 72 -3.73 -13.67 -2.81
N PHE A 73 -3.37 -12.42 -2.50
CA PHE A 73 -2.93 -12.06 -1.15
C PHE A 73 -4.13 -11.80 -0.21
N LYS A 74 -5.22 -11.21 -0.72
CA LYS A 74 -6.45 -10.98 0.05
C LYS A 74 -7.01 -12.31 0.57
N GLU A 75 -7.06 -13.31 -0.31
CA GLU A 75 -7.52 -14.66 -0.01
C GLU A 75 -6.60 -15.35 0.99
N ALA A 76 -5.28 -15.16 0.85
CA ALA A 76 -4.31 -15.72 1.80
C ALA A 76 -4.42 -15.09 3.20
N ILE A 77 -4.67 -13.78 3.29
CA ILE A 77 -4.91 -13.09 4.56
C ILE A 77 -6.17 -13.64 5.21
N GLN A 78 -7.29 -13.71 4.48
CA GLN A 78 -8.56 -14.23 4.99
C GLN A 78 -8.45 -15.68 5.46
N ALA A 79 -7.60 -16.50 4.81
CA ALA A 79 -7.37 -17.88 5.22
C ALA A 79 -6.57 -18.00 6.54
N VAL A 80 -5.57 -17.14 6.78
CA VAL A 80 -4.68 -17.24 7.96
C VAL A 80 -5.15 -16.41 9.14
N TYR A 81 -5.70 -15.22 8.86
CA TYR A 81 -6.20 -14.21 9.80
C TYR A 81 -7.62 -13.77 9.41
N PRO A 82 -8.63 -14.63 9.62
CA PRO A 82 -10.00 -14.39 9.12
C PRO A 82 -10.71 -13.20 9.79
N GLN A 83 -10.23 -12.74 10.94
CA GLN A 83 -10.79 -11.59 11.66
C GLN A 83 -10.10 -10.26 11.30
N ALA A 84 -9.02 -10.31 10.50
CA ALA A 84 -8.27 -9.13 10.15
C ALA A 84 -8.96 -8.37 9.01
N GLU A 85 -9.14 -7.07 9.20
CA GLU A 85 -9.61 -6.19 8.13
C GLU A 85 -8.52 -6.00 7.07
N ILE A 86 -8.92 -5.90 5.80
CA ILE A 86 -7.98 -5.71 4.70
C ILE A 86 -8.19 -4.32 4.12
N GLN A 87 -7.14 -3.51 4.17
CA GLN A 87 -7.13 -2.18 3.62
C GLN A 87 -6.11 -2.07 2.50
N ARG A 88 -6.55 -1.54 1.35
CA ARG A 88 -5.64 -1.24 0.26
C ARG A 88 -4.86 0.02 0.55
N CYS A 89 -3.54 -0.09 0.55
CA CYS A 89 -2.64 0.98 0.94
C CYS A 89 -2.78 2.21 0.03
N VAL A 90 -3.26 3.32 0.59
CA VAL A 90 -3.39 4.59 -0.13
C VAL A 90 -2.03 5.10 -0.64
N ILE A 91 -0.91 4.82 0.05
CA ILE A 91 0.42 5.19 -0.45
C ILE A 91 0.74 4.43 -1.74
N HIS A 92 0.47 3.13 -1.81
CA HIS A 92 0.69 2.37 -3.03
C HIS A 92 -0.24 2.83 -4.15
N MET A 93 -1.51 3.14 -3.84
CA MET A 93 -2.45 3.76 -4.79
C MET A 93 -1.91 5.09 -5.35
N LEU A 94 -1.39 5.97 -4.49
CA LEU A 94 -0.77 7.22 -4.91
C LEU A 94 0.47 6.98 -5.76
N ARG A 95 1.37 6.06 -5.38
CA ARG A 95 2.57 5.73 -6.16
C ARG A 95 2.20 5.22 -7.56
N ASN A 96 1.23 4.31 -7.64
CA ASN A 96 0.79 3.71 -8.89
C ASN A 96 0.15 4.75 -9.81
N SER A 97 -0.68 5.65 -9.25
CA SER A 97 -1.29 6.75 -10.01
C SER A 97 -0.27 7.81 -10.44
N PHE A 98 0.68 8.18 -9.56
CA PHE A 98 1.58 9.31 -9.78
C PHE A 98 2.72 8.98 -10.75
N LYS A 99 3.03 7.69 -10.91
CA LYS A 99 4.07 7.17 -11.83
C LYS A 99 3.92 7.66 -13.27
N TYR A 100 2.69 7.91 -13.71
CA TYR A 100 2.36 8.29 -15.10
C TYR A 100 2.02 9.77 -15.26
N ILE A 101 2.20 10.58 -14.22
CA ILE A 101 1.90 12.01 -14.24
C ILE A 101 3.12 12.77 -14.76
N ASN A 102 2.90 13.78 -15.61
CA ASN A 102 3.97 14.63 -16.10
C ASN A 102 4.54 15.46 -14.93
N TYR A 103 5.87 15.60 -14.88
CA TYR A 103 6.58 16.38 -13.86
C TYR A 103 6.01 17.79 -13.65
N ASN A 104 5.63 18.49 -14.73
CA ASN A 104 5.09 19.85 -14.66
C ASN A 104 3.72 19.92 -13.97
N ASP A 105 2.96 18.84 -14.03
CA ASP A 105 1.63 18.73 -13.43
C ASP A 105 1.67 18.09 -12.05
N LEU A 106 2.71 17.30 -11.75
CA LEU A 106 2.83 16.48 -10.54
C LEU A 106 2.56 17.28 -9.26
N LYS A 107 3.08 18.51 -9.16
CA LYS A 107 2.86 19.37 -7.98
C LYS A 107 1.38 19.75 -7.81
N LYS A 108 0.70 20.12 -8.90
CA LYS A 108 -0.72 20.52 -8.88
C LYS A 108 -1.61 19.30 -8.67
N PHE A 109 -1.34 18.22 -9.41
CA PHE A 109 -2.03 16.95 -9.29
C PHE A 109 -1.95 16.41 -7.85
N SER A 110 -0.76 16.39 -7.25
CA SER A 110 -0.57 15.92 -5.87
C SER A 110 -1.29 16.79 -4.84
N ALA A 111 -1.36 18.11 -5.07
CA ALA A 111 -2.07 19.03 -4.18
C ALA A 111 -3.58 18.81 -4.24
N ASP A 112 -4.14 18.60 -5.43
CA ASP A 112 -5.57 18.29 -5.59
C ASP A 112 -5.89 16.91 -5.00
N PHE A 113 -5.06 15.90 -5.27
CA PHE A 113 -5.25 14.54 -4.73
C PHE A 113 -5.11 14.48 -3.20
N LYS A 114 -4.45 15.47 -2.58
CA LYS A 114 -4.33 15.59 -1.12
C LYS A 114 -5.68 15.83 -0.46
N ALA A 115 -6.65 16.41 -1.16
CA ALA A 115 -8.00 16.57 -0.65
C ALA A 115 -8.72 15.21 -0.49
N VAL A 116 -8.51 14.28 -1.43
CA VAL A 116 -9.14 12.94 -1.42
C VAL A 116 -8.81 12.19 -0.13
N TYR A 117 -7.53 11.94 0.16
CA TYR A 117 -7.16 11.13 1.33
C TYR A 117 -7.19 11.90 2.66
N ASN A 118 -7.30 13.23 2.66
CA ASN A 118 -7.53 14.00 3.88
C ASN A 118 -9.01 14.26 4.16
N ALA A 119 -9.90 13.93 3.23
CA ALA A 119 -11.33 14.13 3.39
C ALA A 119 -11.83 13.41 4.65
N PRO A 120 -12.73 14.03 5.45
CA PRO A 120 -13.12 13.53 6.76
C PRO A 120 -14.00 12.27 6.71
N THR A 121 -14.71 12.04 5.61
CA THR A 121 -15.61 10.91 5.41
C THR A 121 -15.42 10.32 4.01
N GLU A 122 -15.88 9.08 3.80
CA GLU A 122 -15.88 8.46 2.47
C GLU A 122 -16.66 9.28 1.44
N SER A 123 -17.85 9.78 1.82
CA SER A 123 -18.67 10.61 0.93
C SER A 123 -17.96 11.91 0.52
N ALA A 124 -17.26 12.56 1.45
CA ALA A 124 -16.45 13.73 1.12
C ALA A 124 -15.28 13.34 0.20
N ALA A 125 -14.64 12.20 0.45
CA ALA A 125 -13.53 11.73 -0.37
C ALA A 125 -13.95 11.40 -1.81
N LEU A 126 -15.16 10.84 -2.00
CA LEU A 126 -15.75 10.62 -3.33
C LEU A 126 -15.98 11.95 -4.05
N SER A 127 -16.54 12.95 -3.37
CA SER A 127 -16.73 14.28 -3.96
C SER A 127 -15.41 14.93 -4.38
N GLU A 128 -14.35 14.77 -3.57
CA GLU A 128 -13.01 15.25 -3.94
C GLU A 128 -12.42 14.45 -5.11
N LEU A 129 -12.65 13.13 -5.16
CA LEU A 129 -12.20 12.30 -6.28
C LEU A 129 -12.89 12.71 -7.59
N ASP A 130 -14.19 13.04 -7.54
CA ASP A 130 -14.93 13.56 -8.68
C ASP A 130 -14.37 14.91 -9.15
N ALA A 131 -14.06 15.83 -8.24
CA ALA A 131 -13.40 17.10 -8.59
C ALA A 131 -12.03 16.89 -9.25
N VAL A 132 -11.23 15.93 -8.75
CA VAL A 132 -9.96 15.54 -9.36
C VAL A 132 -10.18 14.93 -10.75
N LYS A 133 -11.21 14.11 -10.93
CA LYS A 133 -11.60 13.51 -12.21
C LYS A 133 -12.02 14.56 -13.24
N GLU A 134 -12.81 15.55 -12.84
CA GLU A 134 -13.21 16.65 -13.73
C GLU A 134 -11.99 17.41 -14.26
N ARG A 135 -11.03 17.70 -13.37
CA ARG A 135 -9.84 18.47 -13.72
C ARG A 135 -8.80 17.67 -14.52
N TRP A 136 -8.55 16.42 -14.12
CA TRP A 136 -7.41 15.64 -14.58
C TRP A 136 -7.79 14.40 -15.38
N GLY A 137 -9.04 13.93 -15.31
CA GLY A 137 -9.46 12.65 -15.89
C GLY A 137 -9.27 12.56 -17.41
N LYS A 138 -9.38 13.68 -18.14
CA LYS A 138 -9.07 13.71 -19.57
C LYS A 138 -7.57 13.53 -19.87
N LYS A 139 -6.71 14.05 -19.00
CA LYS A 139 -5.24 14.05 -19.19
C LYS A 139 -4.59 12.80 -18.61
N TYR A 140 -5.10 12.32 -17.49
CA TYR A 140 -4.58 11.18 -16.72
C TYR A 140 -5.69 10.17 -16.40
N PRO A 141 -6.33 9.57 -17.42
CA PRO A 141 -7.47 8.66 -17.21
C PRO A 141 -7.11 7.45 -16.35
N TYR A 142 -5.89 6.91 -16.50
CA TYR A 142 -5.41 5.79 -15.69
C TYR A 142 -5.34 6.13 -14.19
N ALA A 143 -4.92 7.34 -13.84
CA ALA A 143 -4.77 7.72 -12.44
C ALA A 143 -6.12 7.77 -11.73
N ILE A 144 -7.19 8.14 -12.44
CA ILE A 144 -8.56 8.15 -11.93
C ILE A 144 -9.16 6.75 -11.93
N SER A 145 -9.10 6.04 -13.06
CA SER A 145 -9.70 4.70 -13.17
C SER A 145 -9.07 3.70 -12.20
N ASN A 146 -7.77 3.83 -11.90
CA ASN A 146 -7.13 3.05 -10.86
C ASN A 146 -7.81 3.24 -9.50
N TRP A 147 -8.23 4.45 -9.15
CA TRP A 147 -8.91 4.71 -7.88
C TRP A 147 -10.37 4.26 -7.91
N GLU A 148 -11.09 4.54 -8.99
CA GLU A 148 -12.48 4.12 -9.15
C GLU A 148 -12.62 2.59 -9.07
N ASN A 149 -11.77 1.85 -9.80
CA ASN A 149 -11.82 0.38 -9.86
C ASN A 149 -11.48 -0.30 -8.53
N ASN A 150 -10.76 0.41 -7.64
CA ASN A 150 -10.28 -0.14 -6.38
C ASN A 150 -10.88 0.60 -5.17
N TRP A 151 -11.93 1.40 -5.37
CA TRP A 151 -12.48 2.29 -4.35
C TRP A 151 -12.99 1.50 -3.14
N GLU A 152 -13.66 0.38 -3.35
CA GLU A 152 -14.20 -0.46 -2.26
C GLU A 152 -13.10 -0.93 -1.29
N ASP A 153 -11.94 -1.34 -1.81
CA ASP A 153 -10.83 -1.77 -0.95
C ASP A 153 -10.12 -0.58 -0.27
N VAL A 154 -10.16 0.60 -0.90
CA VAL A 154 -9.52 1.84 -0.42
C VAL A 154 -10.39 2.54 0.62
N SER A 155 -11.71 2.53 0.48
CA SER A 155 -12.63 3.31 1.30
C SER A 155 -12.67 2.86 2.76
N SER A 156 -12.27 1.62 3.05
CA SER A 156 -11.97 1.10 4.39
C SER A 156 -11.05 2.03 5.21
N PHE A 157 -10.18 2.78 4.53
CA PHE A 157 -9.33 3.82 5.13
C PHE A 157 -10.10 4.89 5.93
N TYR A 158 -11.30 5.28 5.47
CA TYR A 158 -12.09 6.33 6.11
C TYR A 158 -12.86 5.86 7.35
N PHE A 159 -13.12 4.56 7.46
CA PHE A 159 -13.82 3.95 8.60
C PHE A 159 -12.87 3.60 9.75
N LEU A 160 -11.65 3.20 9.41
CA LEU A 160 -10.65 2.81 10.40
C LEU A 160 -9.99 4.06 10.99
N THR A 161 -10.60 4.64 12.03
CA THR A 161 -10.04 5.78 12.79
C THR A 161 -8.61 5.51 13.28
N TYR A 162 -8.28 4.25 13.59
CA TYR A 162 -6.94 3.81 13.94
C TYR A 162 -5.94 3.97 12.78
N LEU A 163 -6.37 3.76 11.52
CA LEU A 163 -5.55 3.97 10.34
C LEU A 163 -5.19 5.43 10.14
N ARG A 164 -6.10 6.38 10.39
CA ARG A 164 -5.75 7.81 10.30
C ARG A 164 -4.65 8.21 11.26
N ARG A 165 -4.70 7.65 12.49
CA ARG A 165 -3.64 7.83 13.48
C ARG A 165 -2.36 7.15 13.01
N CYS A 166 -2.42 5.90 12.56
CA CYS A 166 -1.29 5.23 11.92
C CYS A 166 -0.72 6.07 10.77
N TRP A 167 -1.51 6.74 9.93
CA TRP A 167 -1.00 7.64 8.88
C TRP A 167 -0.28 8.87 9.41
N THR A 168 -0.76 9.48 10.49
CA THR A 168 -0.04 10.58 11.18
C THR A 168 1.22 10.09 11.91
N VAL A 169 1.23 8.86 12.43
CA VAL A 169 2.34 8.27 13.19
C VAL A 169 3.26 7.42 12.29
N LEU A 170 2.86 7.14 11.05
CA LEU A 170 3.63 6.51 9.99
C LEU A 170 4.20 7.63 9.11
N PRO A 171 5.32 8.27 9.48
CA PRO A 171 6.21 8.73 8.44
C PRO A 171 6.75 7.45 7.79
N ILE A 172 5.99 6.92 6.82
CA ILE A 172 6.48 6.08 5.74
C ILE A 172 7.74 6.74 5.15
N ARG A 173 7.86 8.07 5.23
CA ARG A 173 9.08 8.85 5.01
C ARG A 173 10.36 8.32 5.64
N GLY A 174 10.34 7.67 6.81
CA GLY A 174 11.56 7.24 7.51
C GLY A 174 11.99 5.83 7.09
N THR A 175 11.13 4.84 7.33
CA THR A 175 11.46 3.42 7.11
C THR A 175 11.42 3.04 5.63
N LEU A 176 10.52 3.63 4.82
CA LEU A 176 10.48 3.35 3.38
C LEU A 176 11.44 4.22 2.56
N ARG A 177 12.06 5.26 3.14
CA ARG A 177 13.20 5.96 2.50
C ARG A 177 14.40 5.04 2.28
N TYR A 178 14.60 4.07 3.18
CA TYR A 178 15.69 3.09 3.06
C TYR A 178 15.40 1.99 2.05
N PHE A 179 14.13 1.79 1.70
CA PHE A 179 13.68 0.62 0.94
C PHE A 179 13.02 0.97 -0.42
N SER A 180 12.64 2.23 -0.66
CA SER A 180 12.04 2.66 -1.93
C SER A 180 12.77 3.88 -2.53
N THR A 181 13.25 3.73 -3.76
CA THR A 181 14.10 4.67 -4.51
C THR A 181 13.36 5.87 -5.10
N PHE A 182 12.35 6.42 -4.41
CA PHE A 182 11.78 7.71 -4.81
C PHE A 182 12.26 8.84 -3.89
N PRO A 183 12.93 9.87 -4.45
CA PRO A 183 13.24 11.06 -3.69
C PRO A 183 11.93 11.78 -3.39
N SER A 184 11.59 11.87 -2.10
CA SER A 184 10.80 12.97 -1.56
C SER A 184 9.49 13.27 -2.30
N ILE A 185 8.47 12.42 -2.14
CA ILE A 185 7.10 12.96 -2.15
C ILE A 185 7.01 13.87 -0.91
N LEU A 186 7.31 15.14 -1.14
CA LEU A 186 7.07 16.24 -0.21
C LEU A 186 5.55 16.42 -0.09
N ILE A 187 4.92 15.63 0.78
CA ILE A 187 3.64 16.00 1.42
C ILE A 187 3.89 17.08 2.46
#